data_AF-A0A0L0VD99-F1
#
_entry.id   AF-A0A0L0VD99-F1
#
_cell.length_a   1.000
_cell.length_b   1.000
_cell.length_c   1.000
_cell.angle_alpha   90.00
_cell.angle_beta   90.00
_cell.angle_gamma   90.00
#
_symmetry.space_group_name_H-M   'P 1'
#
loop_
_entity.id
_entity.type
_entity.pdbx_description
1 polymer ?
#
loop_
_entity_poly.entity_id
_entity_poly.type
_entity_poly.pdbx_seq_one_letter_code
_entity_poly.pdbx_strand_id
1 'polypeptide(L)'
;MALNVLSCPATTVDVERSFSFGRDYVSLKRHRLSSSSVTKGMTVAFYSKNRKIKPGMLHKWKLKKANETKQKGKGKGKYLRIATLAVRKARDASRTAPQNSNIESFEAANK
;
A
#
# COMPACT_ATOMS: atom_id res chain seq x y z
N MET A 1 -36.16 -17.27 17.44
CA MET A 1 -36.92 -16.57 16.38
C MET A 1 -35.93 -15.93 15.41
N ALA A 2 -35.83 -16.42 14.18
CA ALA A 2 -34.90 -15.90 13.18
C ALA A 2 -35.41 -14.57 12.61
N LEU A 3 -34.62 -13.50 12.70
CA LEU A 3 -34.91 -12.25 12.01
C LEU A 3 -34.70 -12.48 10.51
N ASN A 4 -35.78 -12.74 9.78
CA ASN A 4 -35.74 -12.77 8.33
C ASN A 4 -35.52 -11.35 7.81
N VAL A 5 -34.26 -10.98 7.60
CA VAL A 5 -33.82 -9.67 7.08
C VAL A 5 -34.37 -9.38 5.66
N LEU A 6 -35.03 -10.37 5.03
CA LEU A 6 -35.65 -10.28 3.70
C LEU A 6 -37.19 -10.29 3.72
N SER A 7 -37.87 -10.41 4.88
CA SER A 7 -39.34 -10.56 4.93
C SER A 7 -40.12 -9.26 4.92
N CYS A 8 -39.47 -8.11 5.09
CA CYS A 8 -40.13 -6.83 4.84
C CYS A 8 -39.76 -6.43 3.41
N PRO A 9 -40.69 -6.44 2.45
CA PRO A 9 -40.42 -5.90 1.14
C PRO A 9 -39.96 -4.46 1.37
N ALA A 10 -38.72 -4.14 0.96
CA ALA A 10 -38.43 -2.74 0.65
C ALA A 10 -39.53 -2.35 -0.33
N THR A 11 -40.40 -1.41 0.05
CA THR A 11 -41.49 -1.00 -0.82
C THR A 11 -40.85 -0.68 -2.18
N THR A 12 -41.52 -0.97 -3.30
CA THR A 12 -40.96 -0.68 -4.64
C THR A 12 -40.42 0.76 -4.71
N VAL A 13 -41.08 1.67 -4.00
CA VAL A 13 -40.68 3.06 -3.74
C VAL A 13 -39.32 3.19 -3.05
N ASP A 14 -39.00 2.39 -2.03
CA ASP A 14 -37.70 2.40 -1.34
C ASP A 14 -36.56 1.93 -2.25
N VAL A 15 -36.83 0.92 -3.09
CA VAL A 15 -35.88 0.42 -4.09
C VAL A 15 -35.64 1.48 -5.16
N GLU A 16 -36.70 2.10 -5.68
CA GLU A 16 -36.64 3.19 -6.65
C GLU A 16 -35.90 4.42 -6.10
N ARG A 17 -36.17 4.79 -4.85
CA ARG A 17 -35.50 5.91 -4.17
C ARG A 17 -34.01 5.63 -3.96
N SER A 18 -33.66 4.37 -3.70
CA SER A 18 -32.26 3.94 -3.55
C SER A 18 -31.52 3.92 -4.90
N PHE A 19 -32.17 3.44 -5.96
CA PHE A 19 -31.64 3.49 -7.32
C PHE A 19 -31.50 4.92 -7.84
N SER A 20 -32.50 5.78 -7.57
CA SER A 20 -32.47 7.19 -7.95
C SER A 20 -31.34 7.94 -7.25
N PHE A 21 -31.09 7.66 -5.97
CA PHE A 21 -30.05 8.33 -5.18
C PHE A 21 -28.64 8.17 -5.77
N GLY A 22 -28.28 7.00 -6.29
CA GLY A 22 -26.98 6.81 -6.91
C GLY A 22 -27.03 6.61 -8.43
N ARG A 23 -28.13 7.00 -9.08
CA ARG A 23 -28.25 6.97 -10.54
C ARG A 23 -27.11 7.76 -11.18
N ASP A 24 -26.84 8.98 -10.70
CA ASP A 24 -25.76 9.80 -11.24
C ASP A 24 -24.38 9.16 -11.00
N TYR A 25 -24.20 8.51 -9.84
CA TYR A 25 -22.98 7.77 -9.54
C TYR A 25 -22.77 6.60 -10.50
N VAL A 26 -23.82 5.83 -10.81
CA VAL A 26 -23.77 4.70 -11.74
C VAL A 26 -23.59 5.21 -13.17
N SER A 27 -24.43 6.13 -13.64
CA SER A 27 -24.40 6.64 -15.02
C SER A 27 -23.06 7.29 -15.38
N LEU A 28 -22.50 8.10 -14.48
CA LEU A 28 -21.22 8.79 -14.75
C LEU A 28 -19.99 7.88 -14.63
N LYS A 29 -20.11 6.73 -13.96
CA LYS A 29 -18.97 5.85 -13.68
C LYS A 29 -19.05 4.50 -14.39
N ARG A 30 -20.17 4.13 -15.00
CA ARG A 30 -20.39 2.82 -15.67
C ARG A 30 -19.32 2.48 -16.71
N HIS A 31 -18.82 3.48 -17.43
CA HIS A 31 -17.79 3.31 -18.46
C HIS A 31 -16.35 3.52 -17.95
N ARG A 32 -16.19 4.01 -16.71
CA ARG A 32 -14.88 4.36 -16.12
C ARG A 32 -14.43 3.38 -15.05
N LEU A 33 -15.38 2.72 -14.39
CA LEU A 33 -15.16 1.82 -13.28
C LEU A 33 -15.77 0.46 -13.57
N SER A 34 -15.16 -0.59 -13.03
CA SER A 34 -15.73 -1.93 -13.09
C SER A 34 -17.06 -1.98 -12.33
N SER A 35 -17.94 -2.90 -12.74
CA SER A 35 -19.23 -3.14 -12.09
C SER A 35 -19.07 -3.32 -10.57
N SER A 36 -18.08 -4.10 -10.12
CA SER A 36 -17.78 -4.29 -8.70
C SER A 36 -17.47 -2.97 -7.96
N SER A 37 -16.73 -2.07 -8.58
CA SER A 37 -16.38 -0.78 -7.98
C SER A 37 -17.59 0.16 -7.90
N VAL A 38 -18.43 0.16 -8.94
CA VAL A 38 -19.68 0.92 -8.96
C VAL A 38 -20.61 0.43 -7.86
N THR A 39 -20.82 -0.88 -7.72
CA THR A 39 -21.68 -1.47 -6.68
C THR A 39 -21.16 -1.12 -5.28
N LYS A 40 -19.86 -1.30 -5.02
CA LYS A 40 -19.26 -0.97 -3.71
C LYS A 40 -19.39 0.52 -3.38
N GLY A 41 -19.19 1.40 -4.35
CA GLY A 41 -19.34 2.84 -4.17
C GLY A 41 -20.77 3.24 -3.83
N MET A 42 -21.74 2.65 -4.54
CA MET A 42 -23.17 2.83 -4.27
C MET A 42 -23.54 2.37 -2.85
N THR A 43 -23.08 1.19 -2.43
CA THR A 43 -23.29 0.69 -1.07
C THR A 43 -22.77 1.68 -0.02
N VAL A 44 -21.54 2.15 -0.17
CA VAL A 44 -20.95 3.11 0.78
C VAL A 44 -21.75 4.42 0.83
N ALA A 45 -22.19 4.94 -0.32
CA ALA A 45 -23.03 6.13 -0.39
C ALA A 45 -24.37 5.94 0.33
N PHE A 46 -25.02 4.78 0.15
CA PHE A 46 -26.28 4.43 0.81
C PHE A 46 -26.13 4.37 2.34
N TYR A 47 -25.12 3.67 2.87
CA TYR A 47 -24.88 3.60 4.32
C TYR A 47 -24.48 4.96 4.90
N SER A 48 -23.78 5.79 4.13
CA SER A 48 -23.46 7.17 4.53
C SER A 48 -24.70 8.05 4.63
N LYS A 49 -25.63 7.96 3.66
CA LYS A 49 -26.91 8.69 3.67
C LYS A 49 -27.74 8.33 4.90
N ASN A 50 -27.75 7.05 5.26
CA ASN A 50 -28.48 6.53 6.41
C ASN A 50 -27.75 6.76 7.75
N ARG A 51 -26.68 7.58 7.78
CA ARG A 51 -25.86 7.88 8.95
C ARG A 51 -25.28 6.65 9.66
N LYS A 52 -25.22 5.50 8.98
CA LYS A 52 -24.65 4.24 9.49
C LYS A 52 -23.12 4.27 9.51
N ILE A 53 -22.51 5.21 8.79
CA ILE A 53 -21.06 5.43 8.76
C ILE A 53 -20.76 6.77 9.44
N LYS A 54 -19.84 6.75 10.42
CA LYS A 54 -19.38 7.99 11.06
C LYS A 54 -18.63 8.89 10.06
N PRO A 55 -18.88 10.21 10.05
CA PRO A 55 -18.16 11.12 9.16
C PRO A 55 -16.65 11.02 9.40
N GLY A 56 -15.86 11.13 8.33
CA GLY A 56 -14.40 11.04 8.40
C GLY A 56 -13.82 9.63 8.55
N MET A 57 -14.64 8.58 8.75
CA MET A 57 -14.15 7.20 8.86
C MET A 57 -13.39 6.73 7.61
N LEU A 58 -13.95 6.98 6.42
CA LEU A 58 -13.32 6.64 5.14
C LEU A 58 -12.00 7.40 4.92
N HIS A 59 -11.94 8.66 5.33
CA HIS A 59 -10.74 9.48 5.23
C HIS A 59 -9.62 8.93 6.12
N LYS A 60 -9.92 8.65 7.40
CA LYS A 60 -8.98 8.02 8.33
C LYS A 60 -8.49 6.66 7.82
N TRP A 61 -9.40 5.85 7.27
CA TRP A 61 -9.05 4.56 6.68
C TRP A 61 -8.10 4.70 5.49
N LYS A 62 -8.37 5.64 4.57
CA LYS A 62 -7.47 5.93 3.43
C LYS A 62 -6.08 6.40 3.89
N LEU A 63 -6.02 7.27 4.90
CA LEU A 63 -4.76 7.77 5.44
C LEU A 63 -3.94 6.62 6.06
N LYS A 64 -4.60 5.75 6.84
CA LYS A 64 -3.96 4.55 7.40
C LYS A 64 -3.40 3.63 6.30
N LYS A 65 -4.18 3.35 5.26
CA LYS A 65 -3.72 2.52 4.12
C LYS A 65 -2.55 3.13 3.36
N ALA A 66 -2.56 4.44 3.15
CA ALA A 66 -1.44 5.16 2.55
C ALA A 66 -0.16 5.08 3.43
N ASN A 67 -0.32 5.11 4.75
CA ASN A 67 0.81 4.97 5.67
C ASN A 67 1.34 3.53 5.71
N GLU A 68 0.47 2.51 5.71
CA GLU A 68 0.86 1.09 5.64
C GLU A 68 1.67 0.76 4.38
N THR A 69 1.24 1.28 3.23
CA THR A 69 1.94 1.08 1.94
C THR A 69 3.30 1.78 1.93
N LYS A 70 3.39 3.01 2.45
CA LYS A 70 4.67 3.72 2.63
C LYS A 70 5.61 2.99 3.58
N GLN A 71 5.11 2.39 4.66
CA GLN A 71 5.94 1.60 5.58
C GLN A 71 6.47 0.32 4.95
N LYS A 72 5.64 -0.41 4.19
CA LYS A 72 6.09 -1.61 3.44
C LYS A 72 7.19 -1.30 2.41
N GLY A 73 7.15 -0.13 1.76
CA GLY A 73 8.18 0.31 0.80
C GLY A 73 9.53 0.70 1.44
N LYS A 74 9.51 1.27 2.66
CA LYS A 74 10.74 1.72 3.36
C LYS A 74 11.67 0.57 3.76
N GLY A 75 11.16 -0.63 3.98
CA GLY A 75 11.98 -1.80 4.36
C GLY A 75 12.94 -2.25 3.24
N LYS A 76 12.45 -2.28 1.99
CA LYS A 76 13.26 -2.67 0.82
C LYS A 76 14.35 -1.65 0.49
N GLY A 77 14.05 -0.35 0.62
CA GLY A 77 15.02 0.72 0.35
C GLY A 77 16.17 0.81 1.36
N LYS A 78 15.94 0.42 2.62
CA LYS A 78 16.99 0.39 3.65
C LYS A 78 18.00 -0.72 3.38
N TYR A 79 17.53 -1.94 3.10
CA TYR A 79 18.40 -3.07 2.75
C TYR A 79 19.22 -2.79 1.48
N LEU A 80 18.59 -2.21 0.44
CA LEU A 80 19.29 -1.86 -0.80
C LEU A 80 20.37 -0.79 -0.56
N ARG A 81 20.11 0.23 0.27
CA ARG A 81 21.11 1.25 0.63
C ARG A 81 22.26 0.67 1.46
N ILE A 82 21.96 -0.17 2.46
CA ILE A 82 22.99 -0.81 3.29
C ILE A 82 23.89 -1.70 2.43
N ALA A 83 23.30 -2.54 1.56
CA ALA A 83 24.05 -3.38 0.63
C ALA A 83 24.93 -2.54 -0.30
N THR A 84 24.40 -1.44 -0.84
CA THR A 84 25.15 -0.54 -1.72
C THR A 84 26.33 0.14 -1.00
N LEU A 85 26.14 0.55 0.25
CA LEU A 85 27.21 1.14 1.07
C LEU A 85 28.30 0.12 1.43
N ALA A 86 27.91 -1.13 1.74
CA ALA A 86 28.86 -2.20 2.02
C ALA A 86 29.73 -2.53 0.78
N VAL A 87 29.13 -2.59 -0.42
CA VAL A 87 29.86 -2.81 -1.68
C VAL A 87 30.83 -1.67 -1.97
N ARG A 88 30.44 -0.40 -1.71
CA ARG A 88 31.36 0.74 -1.83
C ARG A 88 32.53 0.63 -0.86
N LYS A 89 32.25 0.33 0.42
CA LYS A 89 33.28 0.18 1.45
C LYS A 89 34.28 -0.94 1.12
N ALA A 90 33.81 -2.07 0.59
CA ALA A 90 34.68 -3.16 0.14
C ALA A 90 35.56 -2.76 -1.07
N ARG A 91 35.02 -1.97 -2.00
CA ARG A 91 35.78 -1.45 -3.15
C ARG A 91 36.84 -0.42 -2.75
N ASP A 92 36.55 0.41 -1.75
CA ASP A 92 37.52 1.40 -1.26
C ASP A 92 38.65 0.71 -0.49
N ALA A 93 38.35 -0.34 0.28
CA ALA A 93 39.36 -1.13 1.00
C ALA A 93 40.33 -1.87 0.08
N SER A 94 39.89 -2.31 -1.11
CA SER A 94 40.78 -2.95 -2.10
C SER A 94 41.63 -1.96 -2.90
N ARG A 95 41.25 -0.67 -2.95
CA ARG A 95 42.08 0.40 -3.54
C ARG A 95 43.21 0.87 -2.63
N THR A 96 43.09 0.67 -1.32
CA THR A 96 44.11 1.07 -0.33
C THR A 96 45.12 -0.02 -0.01
N ALA A 97 45.04 -1.19 -0.66
CA ALA A 97 46.04 -2.23 -0.48
C ALA A 97 47.36 -1.80 -1.17
N PRO A 98 48.48 -1.67 -0.45
CA PRO A 98 49.75 -1.34 -1.06
C PRO A 98 50.16 -2.48 -2.00
N GLN A 99 50.27 -2.17 -3.29
CA GLN A 99 50.90 -3.06 -4.27
C GLN A 99 52.41 -3.00 -4.05
N ASN A 100 52.96 -4.14 -3.60
CA ASN A 100 54.34 -4.62 -3.69
C ASN A 100 55.51 -3.62 -3.63
N SER A 101 56.50 -3.94 -2.79
CA SER A 101 57.80 -4.47 -3.23
C SER A 101 58.80 -4.39 -2.07
N ASN A 102 59.35 -5.54 -1.66
CA ASN A 102 60.76 -5.72 -1.25
C ASN A 102 60.93 -7.14 -0.69
N ILE A 103 61.26 -8.05 -1.61
CA ILE A 103 62.02 -9.26 -1.34
C ILE A 103 63.48 -8.78 -1.32
N GLU A 104 64.12 -8.83 -0.15
CA GLU A 104 65.53 -8.54 0.20
C GLU A 104 65.44 -7.86 1.58
N SER A 105 66.04 -8.33 2.68
CA SER A 105 67.33 -8.98 2.85
C SER A 105 67.52 -9.16 4.36
N PHE A 106 67.43 -10.34 4.97
CA PHE A 106 67.94 -10.54 6.36
C PHE A 106 67.99 -12.01 6.84
N GLU A 107 68.11 -13.00 5.96
CA GLU A 107 68.29 -14.40 6.36
C GLU A 107 69.54 -15.01 5.71
N ALA A 108 70.68 -14.35 5.90
CA ALA A 108 72.00 -14.85 5.52
C ALA A 108 73.11 -14.39 6.49
N ALA A 109 72.81 -14.28 7.79
CA ALA A 109 73.78 -13.90 8.81
C ALA A 109 73.64 -14.69 10.12
N ASN A 110 73.10 -15.91 10.09
CA ASN A 110 73.03 -16.74 11.30
C ASN A 110 73.06 -18.26 11.01
N LYS A 111 74.16 -18.73 10.42
CA LYS A 111 74.82 -20.00 10.83
C LYS A 111 76.23 -20.10 10.25
#